data_AF-A0A6D2J011-F1
#
_entry.id   AF-A0A6D2J011-F1
#
_cell.length_a   1.000
_cell.length_b   1.000
_cell.length_c   1.000
_cell.angle_alpha   90.00
_cell.angle_beta   90.00
_cell.angle_gamma   90.00
#
_symmetry.space_group_name_H-M   'P 1'
#
loop_
_entity.id
_entity.type
_entity.pdbx_description
1 polymer ?
#
loop_
_entity_poly.entity_id
_entity_poly.type
_entity_poly.pdbx_seq_one_letter_code
_entity_poly.pdbx_strand_id
1 'polypeptide(L)'
;MEEMRKSSESCHATQTPSFWSLPDDLALNILARISRIHHPSLSLVSKSFRSLLSSPELDATRTLIGKPEDCIYLYLKCHYVNPKRHYVNLKPRWFTLSPTPGQKLIPMPMPLFPYEHPEHPAVVSTGSHIYLIGGTVKGTRSRKVYALDCRRHQWRMLPDMRLPRKNPTAGVIDEKIYLCV
;
A
#
# COMPACT_ATOMS: atom_id res chain seq x y z
N MET A 1 64.25 12.20 -33.27
CA MET A 1 63.48 11.97 -32.03
C MET A 1 63.12 13.33 -31.50
N GLU A 2 61.88 13.77 -31.68
CA GLU A 2 61.31 14.87 -30.93
C GLU A 2 59.78 14.69 -30.99
N GLU A 3 59.23 14.14 -29.91
CA GLU A 3 57.77 14.03 -29.72
C GLU A 3 57.20 15.42 -29.44
N MET A 4 56.13 15.79 -30.13
CA MET A 4 55.30 16.93 -29.76
C MET A 4 53.93 16.43 -29.29
N ARG A 5 53.74 16.60 -27.99
CA ARG A 5 52.58 16.27 -27.14
C ARG A 5 51.25 16.66 -27.78
N LYS A 6 50.41 15.67 -28.06
CA LYS A 6 48.99 15.86 -28.39
C LYS A 6 48.22 16.09 -27.09
N SER A 7 47.73 17.31 -26.89
CA SER A 7 46.84 17.67 -25.79
C SER A 7 45.57 16.83 -25.83
N SER A 8 45.29 16.09 -24.77
CA SER A 8 44.04 15.37 -24.57
C SER A 8 42.95 16.35 -24.13
N GLU A 9 41.99 16.62 -25.01
CA GLU A 9 40.72 17.20 -24.62
C GLU A 9 39.99 16.22 -23.70
N SER A 10 39.84 16.61 -22.44
CA SER A 10 39.01 15.92 -21.45
C SER A 10 37.54 16.12 -21.83
N CYS A 11 36.89 15.07 -22.32
CA CYS A 11 35.45 14.99 -22.48
C CYS A 11 34.78 15.12 -21.10
N HIS A 12 34.31 16.31 -20.75
CA HIS A 12 33.40 16.49 -19.62
C HIS A 12 32.10 15.75 -19.95
N ALA A 13 31.95 14.54 -19.42
CA ALA A 13 30.66 13.87 -19.37
C ALA A 13 29.74 14.73 -18.49
N THR A 14 28.84 15.48 -19.13
CA THR A 14 27.79 16.24 -18.46
C THR A 14 26.90 15.23 -17.72
N GLN A 15 27.19 15.02 -16.44
CA GLN A 15 26.32 14.23 -15.57
C GLN A 15 24.97 14.92 -15.55
N THR A 16 23.96 14.29 -16.13
CA THR A 16 22.58 14.75 -15.96
C THR A 16 22.28 14.73 -14.46
N PRO A 17 21.84 15.85 -13.87
CA PRO A 17 21.53 15.88 -12.44
C PRO A 17 20.38 14.89 -12.20
N SER A 18 20.71 13.76 -11.60
CA SER A 18 19.74 12.80 -11.11
C SER A 18 19.10 13.39 -9.85
N PHE A 19 17.81 13.18 -9.64
CA PHE A 19 17.11 13.60 -8.41
C PHE A 19 17.80 13.08 -7.13
N TRP A 20 18.64 12.04 -7.25
CA TRP A 20 19.46 11.47 -6.18
C TRP A 20 20.73 12.27 -5.81
N SER A 21 21.02 13.38 -6.48
CA SER A 21 22.00 14.34 -5.96
C SER A 21 21.44 15.19 -4.82
N LEU A 22 20.12 15.14 -4.59
CA LEU A 22 19.46 15.84 -3.48
C LEU A 22 19.57 15.01 -2.19
N PRO A 23 19.77 15.66 -1.03
CA PRO A 23 19.59 15.04 0.27
C PRO A 23 18.18 14.44 0.44
N ASP A 24 18.08 13.30 1.13
CA ASP A 24 16.82 12.58 1.34
C ASP A 24 15.73 13.46 1.97
N ASP A 25 16.08 14.39 2.87
CA ASP A 25 15.15 15.32 3.50
C ASP A 25 14.45 16.24 2.49
N LEU A 26 15.20 16.72 1.48
CA LEU A 26 14.63 17.55 0.42
C LEU A 26 13.75 16.71 -0.50
N ALA A 27 14.19 15.49 -0.84
CA ALA A 27 13.39 14.55 -1.61
C ALA A 27 12.06 14.23 -0.91
N LEU A 28 12.09 13.94 0.40
CA LEU A 28 10.90 13.72 1.22
C LEU A 28 10.00 14.95 1.27
N ASN A 29 10.55 16.15 1.42
CA ASN A 29 9.76 17.39 1.42
C ASN A 29 9.04 17.60 0.09
N ILE A 30 9.71 17.34 -1.03
CA ILE A 30 9.13 17.41 -2.38
C ILE A 30 8.03 16.37 -2.53
N LEU A 31 8.31 15.10 -2.20
CA LEU A 31 7.35 14.00 -2.31
C LEU A 31 6.14 14.19 -1.39
N ALA A 32 6.33 14.73 -0.19
CA ALA A 32 5.28 15.01 0.78
C ALA A 32 4.24 16.03 0.26
N ARG A 33 4.59 16.83 -0.75
CA ARG A 33 3.66 17.79 -1.38
C ARG A 33 2.86 17.19 -2.54
N ILE A 34 3.22 16.01 -3.01
CA ILE A 34 2.56 15.32 -4.12
C ILE A 34 1.46 14.41 -3.56
N SER A 35 0.29 14.36 -4.19
CA SER A 35 -0.79 13.49 -3.73
C SER A 35 -0.49 12.01 -3.91
N ARG A 36 -0.97 11.16 -2.99
CA ARG A 36 -0.83 9.70 -3.02
C ARG A 36 -1.37 9.06 -4.31
N ILE A 37 -2.28 9.72 -5.02
CA ILE A 37 -2.78 9.23 -6.33
C ILE A 37 -1.65 9.05 -7.36
N HIS A 38 -0.56 9.81 -7.23
CA HIS A 38 0.59 9.74 -8.14
C HIS A 38 1.68 8.78 -7.66
N HIS A 39 1.60 8.29 -6.42
CA HIS A 39 2.63 7.42 -5.85
C HIS A 39 2.84 6.12 -6.63
N PRO A 40 1.80 5.44 -7.17
CA PRO A 40 2.01 4.25 -7.99
C PRO A 40 2.94 4.53 -9.18
N SER A 41 2.71 5.62 -9.92
CA SER A 41 3.56 6.02 -11.04
C SER A 41 4.96 6.41 -10.59
N LEU A 42 5.08 7.20 -9.52
CA LEU A 42 6.38 7.63 -8.98
C LEU A 42 7.23 6.46 -8.46
N SER A 43 6.60 5.42 -7.92
CA SER A 43 7.26 4.21 -7.42
C SER A 43 7.92 3.36 -8.54
N LEU A 44 7.59 3.64 -9.81
CA LEU A 44 8.17 2.97 -10.98
C LEU A 44 9.41 3.68 -11.51
N VAL A 45 9.64 4.94 -11.12
CA VAL A 45 10.78 5.75 -11.59
C VAL A 45 12.11 5.16 -11.13
N SER A 46 12.19 4.76 -9.86
CA SER A 46 13.37 4.08 -9.31
C SER A 46 13.04 3.28 -8.05
N LYS A 47 13.89 2.31 -7.69
CA LYS A 47 13.83 1.58 -6.40
C LYS A 47 13.83 2.52 -5.19
N SER A 48 14.48 3.64 -5.39
CA SER A 48 14.86 4.60 -4.39
C SER A 48 13.67 5.54 -4.11
N PHE A 49 12.97 6.01 -5.14
CA PHE A 49 11.64 6.63 -5.01
C PHE A 49 10.63 5.70 -4.34
N ARG A 50 10.59 4.43 -4.77
CA ARG A 50 9.71 3.43 -4.15
C ARG A 50 9.98 3.27 -2.65
N SER A 51 11.26 3.30 -2.24
CA SER A 51 11.65 3.21 -0.83
C SER A 51 11.15 4.41 -0.03
N LEU A 52 11.43 5.64 -0.49
CA LEU A 52 10.98 6.88 0.15
C LEU A 52 9.45 6.97 0.23
N LEU A 53 8.75 6.60 -0.84
CA LEU A 53 7.27 6.62 -0.88
C LEU A 53 6.62 5.64 0.11
N SER A 54 7.35 4.61 0.52
CA SER A 54 6.91 3.60 1.48
C SER A 54 7.37 3.88 2.90
N SER A 55 8.14 4.95 3.11
CA SER A 55 8.85 5.21 4.36
C SER A 55 7.97 5.93 5.38
N PRO A 56 8.14 5.67 6.68
CA PRO A 56 7.39 6.39 7.71
C PRO A 56 7.74 7.88 7.77
N GLU A 57 8.94 8.27 7.33
CA GLU A 57 9.41 9.65 7.30
C GLU A 57 8.58 10.50 6.34
N LEU A 58 8.05 9.91 5.26
CA LEU A 58 7.14 10.62 4.36
C LEU A 58 5.86 11.05 5.08
N ASP A 59 5.24 10.14 5.83
CA ASP A 59 4.02 10.43 6.60
C ASP A 59 4.29 11.47 7.70
N ALA A 60 5.44 11.37 8.37
CA ALA A 60 5.89 12.34 9.35
C ALA A 60 6.11 13.73 8.73
N THR A 61 6.76 13.79 7.57
CA THR A 61 7.01 15.03 6.83
C THR A 61 5.70 15.67 6.39
N ARG A 62 4.75 14.88 5.88
CA ARG A 62 3.41 15.35 5.52
C ARG A 62 2.65 15.95 6.70
N THR A 63 2.73 15.30 7.85
CA THR A 63 2.14 15.78 9.09
C THR A 63 2.77 17.11 9.51
N LEU A 64 4.10 17.20 9.46
CA LEU A 64 4.86 18.40 9.80
C LEU A 64 4.52 19.60 8.91
N ILE A 65 4.33 19.39 7.60
CA ILE A 65 3.96 20.46 6.66
C ILE A 65 2.44 20.74 6.61
N GLY A 66 1.64 20.10 7.47
CA GLY A 66 0.19 20.31 7.55
C GLY A 66 -0.61 19.73 6.39
N LYS A 67 -0.11 18.67 5.73
CA LYS A 67 -0.76 17.98 4.60
C LYS A 67 -0.90 16.46 4.80
N PRO A 68 -1.46 15.99 5.93
CA PRO A 68 -1.81 14.58 6.05
C PRO A 68 -2.81 14.20 4.95
N GLU A 69 -2.72 12.96 4.46
CA GLU A 69 -3.67 12.41 3.48
C GLU A 69 -4.24 11.11 4.02
N ASP A 70 -5.55 11.12 4.22
CA ASP A 70 -6.30 9.92 4.57
C ASP A 70 -6.62 9.11 3.29
N CYS A 71 -6.48 7.79 3.39
CA CYS A 71 -6.84 6.85 2.34
C CYS A 71 -7.91 5.91 2.85
N ILE A 72 -8.99 5.77 2.08
CA ILE A 72 -10.03 4.79 2.38
C ILE A 72 -9.72 3.51 1.61
N TYR A 73 -9.73 2.37 2.29
CA TYR A 73 -9.55 1.06 1.67
C TYR A 73 -10.90 0.39 1.49
N LEU A 74 -11.19 -0.03 0.27
CA LEU A 74 -12.46 -0.65 -0.10
C LEU A 74 -12.23 -2.07 -0.58
N TYR A 75 -12.96 -3.02 0.01
CA TYR A 75 -13.03 -4.39 -0.43
C TYR A 75 -14.38 -4.64 -1.12
N LEU A 76 -14.33 -4.92 -2.42
CA LEU A 76 -15.52 -5.23 -3.22
C LEU A 76 -15.56 -6.71 -3.57
N LYS A 77 -16.58 -7.40 -3.06
CA LYS A 77 -16.97 -8.75 -3.49
C LYS A 77 -18.32 -8.63 -4.19
N CYS A 78 -18.34 -8.89 -5.49
CA CYS A 78 -19.53 -8.78 -6.30
C CYS A 78 -20.00 -10.18 -6.74
N HIS A 79 -21.31 -10.36 -6.71
CA HIS A 79 -21.97 -11.58 -7.13
C HIS A 79 -22.99 -11.18 -8.20
N TYR A 80 -23.05 -11.92 -9.29
CA TYR A 80 -24.13 -11.76 -10.25
C TYR A 80 -24.80 -13.09 -10.51
N VAL A 81 -26.11 -13.02 -10.74
CA VAL A 81 -26.92 -14.17 -11.13
C VAL A 81 -26.91 -14.22 -12.64
N ASN A 82 -26.40 -15.31 -13.21
CA ASN A 82 -26.45 -15.47 -14.66
C ASN A 82 -27.90 -15.80 -15.10
N PRO A 83 -28.23 -15.69 -16.40
CA PRO A 83 -29.58 -15.98 -16.91
C PRO A 83 -30.06 -17.41 -16.62
N LYS A 84 -29.13 -18.34 -16.36
CA LYS A 84 -29.40 -19.73 -15.98
C LYS A 84 -29.55 -19.91 -14.46
N ARG A 85 -29.75 -18.83 -13.68
CA ARG A 85 -29.86 -18.83 -12.21
C ARG A 85 -28.67 -19.41 -11.44
N HIS A 86 -27.50 -19.47 -12.05
CA HIS A 86 -26.28 -19.82 -11.33
C HIS A 86 -25.64 -18.55 -10.77
N TYR A 87 -25.25 -18.61 -9.49
CA TYR A 87 -24.47 -17.56 -8.85
C TYR A 87 -23.03 -17.63 -9.35
N VAL A 88 -22.57 -16.57 -10.00
CA VAL A 88 -21.17 -16.42 -10.39
C VAL A 88 -20.50 -15.48 -9.40
N ASN A 89 -19.50 -16.01 -8.70
CA ASN A 89 -18.67 -15.24 -7.78
C ASN A 89 -17.55 -14.56 -8.56
N LEU A 90 -17.58 -13.24 -8.62
CA LEU A 90 -16.45 -12.49 -9.17
C LEU A 90 -15.30 -12.53 -8.16
N LYS A 91 -14.06 -12.61 -8.68
CA LYS A 91 -12.87 -12.50 -7.83
C LYS A 91 -12.92 -11.15 -7.11
N PRO A 92 -12.94 -11.13 -5.77
CA PRO A 92 -13.03 -9.89 -5.04
C PRO A 92 -11.77 -9.05 -5.25
N ARG A 93 -11.91 -7.72 -5.11
CA ARG A 93 -10.82 -6.77 -5.36
C ARG A 93 -10.75 -5.72 -4.27
N TRP A 94 -9.52 -5.34 -3.95
CA TRP A 94 -9.20 -4.22 -3.08
C TRP A 94 -8.93 -2.98 -3.89
N PHE A 95 -9.40 -1.85 -3.39
CA PHE A 95 -9.16 -0.53 -3.95
C PHE A 95 -8.73 0.41 -2.85
N THR A 96 -7.88 1.38 -3.20
CA THR A 96 -7.62 2.54 -2.37
C THR A 96 -8.34 3.73 -2.98
N LEU A 97 -9.09 4.45 -2.16
CA LEU A 97 -9.76 5.68 -2.51
C LEU A 97 -8.98 6.81 -1.86
N SER A 98 -8.33 7.61 -2.69
CA SER A 98 -7.63 8.81 -2.23
C SER A 98 -8.44 10.06 -2.61
N PRO A 99 -8.59 11.02 -1.69
CA PRO A 99 -9.27 12.27 -1.96
C PRO A 99 -8.42 13.14 -2.89
N THR A 100 -9.03 13.67 -3.96
CA THR A 100 -8.40 14.72 -4.77
C THR A 100 -8.73 16.11 -4.24
N PRO A 101 -7.92 17.14 -4.58
CA PRO A 101 -8.36 18.52 -4.44
C PRO A 101 -9.70 18.68 -5.20
N GLY A 102 -10.79 18.96 -4.48
CA GLY A 102 -12.16 18.96 -5.04
C GLY A 102 -13.06 17.77 -4.66
N GLN A 103 -12.69 16.96 -3.66
CA GLN A 103 -13.53 15.95 -2.96
C GLN A 103 -13.96 14.71 -3.76
N LYS A 104 -13.48 14.52 -4.99
CA LYS A 104 -13.75 13.27 -5.73
C LYS A 104 -12.81 12.17 -5.22
N LEU A 105 -13.38 11.03 -4.83
CA LEU A 105 -12.62 9.82 -4.52
C LEU A 105 -12.25 9.10 -5.82
N ILE A 106 -10.96 8.90 -6.06
CA ILE A 106 -10.49 8.12 -7.21
C ILE A 106 -10.16 6.70 -6.75
N PRO A 107 -10.83 5.66 -7.30
CA PRO A 107 -10.48 4.28 -7.02
C PRO A 107 -9.19 3.90 -7.76
N MET A 108 -8.17 3.56 -6.97
CA MET A 108 -6.92 3.00 -7.45
C MET A 108 -6.88 1.50 -7.15
N PRO A 109 -6.63 0.63 -8.15
CA PRO A 109 -6.52 -0.80 -7.92
C PRO A 109 -5.33 -1.08 -7.00
N MET A 110 -5.56 -1.90 -5.97
CA MET A 110 -4.50 -2.39 -5.09
C MET A 110 -3.85 -3.64 -5.66
N PRO A 111 -2.60 -3.94 -5.23
CA PRO A 111 -2.00 -5.25 -5.46
C PRO A 111 -2.95 -6.39 -5.08
N LEU A 112 -2.95 -7.45 -5.89
CA LEU A 112 -3.79 -8.61 -5.66
C LEU A 112 -3.52 -9.19 -4.27
N PHE A 113 -4.59 -9.56 -3.57
CA PHE A 113 -4.47 -10.36 -2.36
C PHE A 113 -3.92 -11.74 -2.76
N PRO A 114 -2.75 -12.15 -2.25
CA PRO A 114 -2.05 -13.33 -2.74
C PRO A 114 -2.59 -14.64 -2.14
N TYR A 115 -3.59 -14.57 -1.25
CA TYR A 115 -4.16 -15.72 -0.55
C TYR A 115 -5.64 -15.94 -0.91
N GLU A 116 -6.23 -17.02 -0.40
CA GLU A 116 -7.67 -17.24 -0.51
C GLU A 116 -8.42 -16.25 0.39
N HIS A 117 -9.33 -15.47 -0.21
CA HIS A 117 -10.11 -14.48 0.51
C HIS A 117 -11.01 -15.16 1.55
N PRO A 118 -10.84 -14.87 2.85
CA PRO A 118 -11.77 -15.35 3.85
C PRO A 118 -13.14 -14.67 3.64
N GLU A 119 -14.19 -15.44 3.86
CA GLU A 119 -15.55 -14.92 3.95
C GLU A 119 -15.84 -14.48 5.39
N HIS A 120 -16.48 -13.33 5.54
CA HIS A 120 -16.83 -12.76 6.85
C HIS A 120 -15.68 -12.73 7.87
N PRO A 121 -14.46 -12.25 7.50
CA PRO A 121 -13.42 -12.00 8.48
C PRO A 121 -13.81 -10.78 9.33
N ALA A 122 -13.21 -10.67 10.52
CA ALA A 122 -13.13 -9.36 11.16
C ALA A 122 -12.13 -8.50 10.38
N VAL A 123 -12.47 -7.23 10.18
CA VAL A 123 -11.60 -6.23 9.56
C VAL A 123 -11.38 -5.12 10.57
N VAL A 124 -10.12 -4.79 10.84
CA VAL A 124 -9.77 -3.74 11.79
C VAL A 124 -8.51 -3.01 11.33
N SER A 125 -8.43 -1.71 11.58
CA SER A 125 -7.24 -0.89 11.31
C SER A 125 -6.62 -0.38 12.60
N THR A 126 -5.29 -0.35 12.65
CA THR A 126 -4.52 0.33 13.70
C THR A 126 -3.19 0.81 13.11
N GLY A 127 -2.85 2.08 13.38
CA GLY A 127 -1.74 2.77 12.73
C GLY A 127 -1.84 2.70 11.20
N SER A 128 -0.75 2.34 10.53
CA SER A 128 -0.67 2.21 9.07
C SER A 128 -0.99 0.80 8.55
N HIS A 129 -1.81 0.03 9.28
CA HIS A 129 -2.09 -1.35 8.94
C HIS A 129 -3.58 -1.67 9.00
N ILE A 130 -4.02 -2.54 8.09
CA ILE A 130 -5.35 -3.17 8.09
C ILE A 130 -5.17 -4.67 8.32
N TYR A 131 -5.99 -5.23 9.19
CA TYR A 131 -5.95 -6.64 9.58
C TYR A 131 -7.22 -7.36 9.16
N LEU A 132 -7.05 -8.52 8.55
CA LEU A 132 -8.12 -9.49 8.28
C LEU A 132 -7.93 -10.68 9.20
N ILE A 133 -8.94 -10.98 10.02
CA ILE A 133 -8.81 -11.94 11.11
C ILE A 133 -9.94 -12.97 11.03
N GLY A 134 -9.57 -14.24 10.87
CA GLY A 134 -10.51 -15.36 10.86
C GLY A 134 -11.40 -15.38 9.61
N GLY A 135 -12.69 -15.65 9.82
CA GLY A 135 -13.67 -15.88 8.76
C GLY A 135 -13.72 -17.35 8.34
N THR A 136 -14.24 -17.60 7.14
CA THR A 136 -14.31 -18.94 6.55
C THR A 136 -13.58 -19.01 5.23
N VAL A 137 -12.79 -20.05 5.03
CA VAL A 137 -12.14 -20.38 3.76
C VAL A 137 -12.69 -21.74 3.33
N LYS A 138 -13.31 -21.80 2.14
CA LYS A 138 -13.98 -23.01 1.62
C LYS A 138 -14.91 -23.67 2.66
N GLY A 139 -15.74 -22.86 3.33
CA GLY A 139 -16.67 -23.32 4.37
C GLY A 139 -16.04 -23.67 5.73
N THR A 140 -14.71 -23.72 5.84
CA THR A 140 -14.01 -24.07 7.09
C THR A 140 -13.63 -22.83 7.87
N ARG A 141 -13.84 -22.86 9.20
CA ARG A 141 -13.46 -21.75 10.10
C ARG A 141 -11.94 -21.54 10.08
N SER A 142 -11.51 -20.30 9.89
CA SER A 142 -10.09 -19.97 9.72
C SER A 142 -9.47 -19.45 11.02
N ARG A 143 -8.19 -19.82 11.24
CA ARG A 143 -7.31 -19.23 12.27
C ARG A 143 -6.42 -18.12 11.69
N LYS A 144 -6.44 -17.94 10.37
CA LYS A 144 -5.48 -17.09 9.66
C LYS A 144 -5.69 -15.63 10.00
N VAL A 145 -4.57 -14.93 10.06
CA VAL A 145 -4.49 -13.48 10.24
C VAL A 145 -3.65 -12.92 9.10
N TYR A 146 -4.16 -11.91 8.43
CA TYR A 146 -3.44 -11.18 7.39
C TYR A 146 -3.33 -9.72 7.78
N ALA A 147 -2.20 -9.10 7.47
CA ALA A 147 -2.00 -7.66 7.63
C ALA A 147 -1.62 -7.05 6.28
N LEU A 148 -2.26 -5.94 5.96
CA LEU A 148 -1.87 -5.04 4.88
C LEU A 148 -1.05 -3.90 5.47
N ASP A 149 0.18 -3.72 4.98
CA ASP A 149 0.92 -2.48 5.16
C ASP A 149 0.39 -1.44 4.16
N CYS A 150 -0.29 -0.42 4.68
CA CYS A 150 -0.92 0.64 3.90
C CYS A 150 0.08 1.60 3.24
N ARG A 151 1.36 1.60 3.65
CA ARG A 151 2.40 2.46 3.02
C ARG A 151 2.98 1.77 1.81
N ARG A 152 3.22 0.46 1.94
CA ARG A 152 3.81 -0.40 0.90
C ARG A 152 2.77 -1.01 -0.03
N HIS A 153 1.49 -0.97 0.35
CA HIS A 153 0.41 -1.72 -0.29
C HIS A 153 0.72 -3.22 -0.38
N GLN A 154 1.34 -3.77 0.67
CA GLN A 154 1.80 -5.16 0.71
C GLN A 154 1.08 -5.98 1.76
N TRP A 155 0.60 -7.15 1.35
CA TRP A 155 0.01 -8.13 2.24
C TRP A 155 1.08 -9.03 2.84
N ARG A 156 0.91 -9.35 4.12
CA ARG A 156 1.68 -10.41 4.81
C ARG A 156 0.75 -11.25 5.67
N MET A 157 1.08 -12.53 5.79
CA MET A 157 0.46 -13.41 6.76
C MET A 157 1.11 -13.21 8.13
N LEU A 158 0.30 -13.20 9.19
CA LEU A 158 0.72 -13.12 10.58
C LEU A 158 0.53 -14.48 11.28
N PRO A 159 1.04 -14.66 12.51
CA PRO A 159 0.81 -15.88 13.28
C PRO A 159 -0.69 -16.21 13.41
N ASP A 160 -0.99 -17.51 13.39
CA ASP A 160 -2.37 -17.99 13.50
C ASP A 160 -2.96 -17.67 14.88
N MET A 161 -4.26 -17.37 14.92
CA MET A 161 -5.02 -17.34 16.15
C MET A 161 -5.04 -18.73 16.81
N ARG A 162 -5.15 -18.74 18.14
CA ARG A 162 -5.29 -20.00 18.90
C ARG A 162 -6.53 -20.80 18.48
N LEU A 163 -7.65 -20.12 18.25
CA LEU A 163 -8.92 -20.73 17.90
C LEU A 163 -9.43 -20.20 16.55
N PRO A 164 -10.02 -21.07 15.71
CA PRO A 164 -10.63 -20.64 14.46
C PRO A 164 -11.95 -19.92 14.74
N ARG A 165 -12.17 -18.77 14.08
CA ARG A 165 -13.37 -17.94 14.30
C ARG A 165 -14.07 -17.66 12.98
N LYS A 166 -15.39 -17.82 12.95
CA LYS A 166 -16.28 -17.40 11.84
C LYS A 166 -17.09 -16.21 12.32
N ASN A 167 -17.24 -15.21 11.45
CA ASN A 167 -17.93 -13.95 11.77
C ASN A 167 -17.41 -13.28 13.07
N PRO A 168 -16.10 -13.23 13.35
CA PRO A 168 -15.63 -12.56 14.56
C PRO A 168 -15.91 -11.06 14.47
N THR A 169 -16.11 -10.42 15.63
CA THR A 169 -16.05 -8.97 15.78
C THR A 169 -14.69 -8.61 16.38
N ALA A 170 -14.09 -7.52 15.92
CA ALA A 170 -12.79 -7.04 16.43
C ALA A 170 -12.87 -5.58 16.89
N GLY A 171 -12.07 -5.25 17.90
CA GLY A 171 -11.86 -3.88 18.37
C GLY A 171 -10.40 -3.64 18.72
N VAL A 172 -9.99 -2.36 18.74
CA VAL A 172 -8.64 -1.95 19.15
C VAL A 172 -8.72 -1.22 20.49
N ILE A 173 -7.92 -1.65 21.46
CA ILE A 173 -7.75 -1.01 22.77
C ILE A 173 -6.25 -0.99 23.07
N ASP A 174 -5.69 0.19 23.36
CA ASP A 174 -4.26 0.37 23.65
C ASP A 174 -3.34 -0.31 22.60
N GLU A 175 -3.62 -0.02 21.33
CA GLU A 175 -2.92 -0.57 20.15
C GLU A 175 -3.00 -2.10 19.98
N LYS A 176 -3.75 -2.80 20.84
CA LYS A 176 -3.95 -4.24 20.79
C LYS A 176 -5.31 -4.57 20.18
N ILE A 177 -5.33 -5.61 19.36
CA ILE A 177 -6.55 -6.10 18.71
C ILE A 177 -7.18 -7.19 19.57
N TYR A 178 -8.43 -6.98 19.96
CA TYR A 178 -9.25 -7.92 20.69
C TYR A 178 -10.34 -8.49 19.78
N LEU A 179 -10.70 -9.76 20.03
CA LEU A 179 -11.71 -10.47 19.25
C LEU A 179 -12.83 -10.96 20.16
N CYS A 180 -14.06 -10.62 19.78
CA CYS A 180 -15.29 -11.12 20.38
C CYS A 180 -16.01 -12.03 19.38
N VAL A 181 -16.83 -12.95 19.90
CA VAL A 181 -17.68 -13.87 19.13
C VAL A 181 -19.09 -13.78 19.68
#